data_AF-A0A8T9SA78-F1
#
_entry.id   AF-A0A8T9SA78-F1
#
_cell.length_a   1.000
_cell.length_b   1.000
_cell.length_c   1.000
_cell.angle_alpha   90.00
_cell.angle_beta   90.00
_cell.angle_gamma   90.00
#
_symmetry.space_group_name_H-M   'P 1'
#
loop_
_entity.id
_entity.type
_entity.pdbx_description
1 polymer ?
#
loop_
_entity_poly.entity_id
_entity_poly.type
_entity_poly.pdbx_seq_one_letter_code
_entity_poly.pdbx_strand_id
1 'polypeptide(L)'
;MDEEIKSDLHRIINHSVDMAEKLLGQQQGEFYPFGAAIEISGELKNIAYWAGEEHPVSTSVIEGLRNAFKERVVRKEVRSYAITYDALVRPEPHLEKCDTVTIDYFDTRNGQLALYYYPYKLDEDFNVVFGEPWAALAT
;
A
#
# COMPACT_ATOMS: atom_id res chain seq x y z
N MET A 1 -15.71 -14.77 1.96
CA MET A 1 -14.62 -14.21 2.76
C MET A 1 -15.11 -14.12 4.20
N ASP A 2 -14.31 -14.54 5.17
CA ASP A 2 -14.63 -14.39 6.59
C ASP A 2 -14.88 -12.90 6.93
N GLU A 3 -15.83 -12.59 7.80
CA GLU A 3 -16.18 -11.20 8.15
C GLU A 3 -15.01 -10.45 8.80
N GLU A 4 -14.15 -11.13 9.55
CA GLU A 4 -12.95 -10.52 10.13
C GLU A 4 -11.91 -10.20 9.05
N ILE A 5 -11.70 -11.10 8.08
CA ILE A 5 -10.82 -10.87 6.93
C ILE A 5 -11.32 -9.67 6.13
N LYS A 6 -12.64 -9.58 5.89
CA LYS A 6 -13.26 -8.47 5.18
C LYS A 6 -13.09 -7.14 5.93
N SER A 7 -13.27 -7.15 7.25
CA SER A 7 -13.06 -5.98 8.10
C SER A 7 -11.60 -5.52 8.05
N ASP A 8 -10.64 -6.44 8.21
CA ASP A 8 -9.21 -6.13 8.19
C ASP A 8 -8.76 -5.61 6.82
N LEU A 9 -9.28 -6.17 5.72
CA LEU A 9 -9.07 -5.66 4.38
C LEU A 9 -9.55 -4.21 4.25
N HIS A 10 -10.79 -3.90 4.62
CA HIS A 10 -11.29 -2.52 4.50
C HIS A 10 -10.48 -1.54 5.36
N ARG A 11 -10.13 -1.93 6.59
CA ARG A 11 -9.36 -1.09 7.51
C ARG A 11 -7.99 -0.76 6.96
N ILE A 12 -7.27 -1.74 6.42
CA ILE A 12 -5.91 -1.52 5.92
C ILE A 12 -5.91 -0.72 4.61
N ILE A 13 -6.87 -0.99 3.71
CA ILE A 13 -6.96 -0.27 2.43
C ILE A 13 -7.34 1.18 2.66
N ASN A 14 -8.38 1.46 3.47
CA ASN A 14 -8.77 2.84 3.76
C ASN A 14 -7.63 3.62 4.42
N HIS A 15 -6.98 3.01 5.41
CA HIS A 15 -5.83 3.62 6.07
C HIS A 15 -4.67 3.92 5.11
N SER A 16 -4.36 2.98 4.21
CA SER A 16 -3.33 3.16 3.18
C SER A 16 -3.66 4.29 2.22
N VAL A 17 -4.91 4.40 1.76
CA VAL A 17 -5.36 5.48 0.87
C VAL A 17 -5.30 6.83 1.58
N ASP A 18 -5.88 6.95 2.78
CA ASP A 18 -5.89 8.19 3.56
C ASP A 18 -4.46 8.70 3.86
N MET A 19 -3.55 7.76 4.19
CA MET A 19 -2.16 8.10 4.45
C MET A 19 -1.42 8.52 3.17
N ALA A 20 -1.64 7.83 2.05
CA ALA A 20 -1.04 8.20 0.77
C ALA A 20 -1.54 9.57 0.29
N GLU A 21 -2.85 9.84 0.37
CA GLU A 21 -3.44 11.14 0.06
C GLU A 21 -2.79 12.27 0.85
N LYS A 22 -2.69 12.08 2.17
CA LYS A 22 -2.05 13.05 3.04
C LYS A 22 -0.58 13.28 2.67
N LEU A 23 0.18 12.22 2.40
CA LEU A 23 1.60 12.34 2.06
C LEU A 23 1.79 13.05 0.71
N LEU A 24 1.01 12.69 -0.30
CA LEU A 24 1.03 13.34 -1.62
C LEU A 24 0.78 14.85 -1.51
N GLY A 25 -0.28 15.26 -0.79
CA GLY A 25 -0.58 16.68 -0.61
C GLY A 25 0.47 17.43 0.21
N GLN A 26 1.06 16.79 1.22
CA GLN A 26 2.05 17.43 2.10
C GLN A 26 3.47 17.48 1.52
N GLN A 27 3.80 16.58 0.59
CA GLN A 27 5.16 16.43 0.03
C GLN A 27 5.24 16.80 -1.45
N GLN A 28 4.34 17.66 -1.92
CA GLN A 28 4.34 18.20 -3.29
C GLN A 28 4.26 17.11 -4.37
N GLY A 29 3.52 16.03 -4.09
CA GLY A 29 3.14 15.03 -5.09
C GLY A 29 3.94 13.73 -5.11
N GLU A 30 4.93 13.56 -4.23
CA GLU A 30 5.69 12.32 -4.10
C GLU A 30 5.68 11.82 -2.65
N PHE A 31 5.80 10.51 -2.43
CA PHE A 31 6.00 9.97 -1.09
C PHE A 31 6.84 8.68 -1.11
N TYR A 32 7.57 8.46 -0.02
CA TYR A 32 8.31 7.21 0.16
C TYR A 32 7.37 6.03 0.48
N PRO A 33 7.64 4.83 -0.05
CA PRO A 33 6.85 3.65 0.27
C PRO A 33 6.73 3.40 1.78
N PHE A 34 5.55 2.98 2.22
CA PHE A 34 5.27 2.67 3.61
C PHE A 34 4.46 1.38 3.74
N GLY A 35 4.52 0.76 4.92
CA GLY A 35 3.75 -0.42 5.26
C GLY A 35 2.64 -0.13 6.25
N ALA A 36 1.60 -0.94 6.22
CA ALA A 36 0.61 -1.05 7.28
C ALA A 36 0.40 -2.53 7.64
N ALA A 37 0.01 -2.84 8.87
CA ALA A 37 -0.32 -4.20 9.27
C ALA A 37 -1.44 -4.25 10.29
N ILE A 38 -2.26 -5.28 10.18
CA ILE A 38 -3.12 -5.72 11.27
C ILE A 38 -2.36 -6.78 12.06
N GLU A 39 -2.00 -6.46 13.30
CA GLU A 39 -1.32 -7.39 14.20
C GLU A 39 -2.25 -8.53 14.64
N ILE A 40 -1.69 -9.59 15.23
CA ILE A 40 -2.48 -10.70 15.76
C ILE A 40 -3.50 -10.25 16.83
N SER A 41 -3.25 -9.13 17.49
CA SER A 41 -4.17 -8.47 18.43
C SER A 41 -5.39 -7.82 17.75
N GLY A 42 -5.34 -7.58 16.44
CA GLY A 42 -6.33 -6.82 15.67
C GLY A 42 -6.03 -5.33 15.57
N GLU A 43 -4.94 -4.86 16.19
CA GLU A 43 -4.46 -3.48 16.11
C GLU A 43 -3.89 -3.17 14.72
N LEU A 44 -4.24 -2.01 14.16
CA LEU A 44 -3.65 -1.50 12.92
C LEU A 44 -2.42 -0.65 13.24
N LYS A 45 -1.28 -0.94 12.62
CA LYS A 45 -0.03 -0.17 12.79
C LYS A 45 0.61 0.23 11.48
N ASN A 46 1.18 1.44 11.49
CA ASN A 46 2.10 1.93 10.46
C ASN A 46 3.49 1.32 10.64
N ILE A 47 4.08 0.92 9.52
CA ILE A 47 5.41 0.31 9.44
C ILE A 47 6.23 1.12 8.46
N ALA A 48 7.24 1.82 8.96
CA ALA A 48 8.26 2.47 8.13
C ALA A 48 9.47 1.55 8.01
N TYR A 49 10.16 1.60 6.87
CA TYR A 49 11.45 0.95 6.69
C TYR A 49 12.52 2.00 6.47
N TRP A 50 13.54 1.98 7.33
CA TRP A 50 14.72 2.82 7.18
C TRP A 50 15.82 2.01 6.51
N ALA A 51 16.24 2.42 5.31
CA ALA A 51 17.13 1.63 4.45
C ALA A 51 18.62 1.91 4.63
N GLY A 52 19.05 2.61 5.68
CA GLY A 52 20.46 2.98 5.85
C GLY A 52 20.80 4.43 5.48
N GLU A 53 19.90 5.09 4.74
CA GLU A 53 20.17 6.35 4.03
C GLU A 53 18.97 7.30 4.17
N GLU A 54 19.24 8.60 4.02
CA GLU A 54 18.23 9.66 4.17
C GLU A 54 17.24 9.70 2.99
N HIS A 55 17.67 9.30 1.79
CA HIS A 55 16.88 9.30 0.56
C HIS A 55 16.99 7.96 -0.19
N PRO A 56 16.39 6.89 0.32
CA PRO A 56 16.49 5.58 -0.33
C PRO A 56 15.67 5.51 -1.61
N VAL A 57 16.13 4.69 -2.56
CA VAL A 57 15.34 4.37 -3.75
C VAL A 57 14.11 3.56 -3.33
N SER A 58 12.94 3.91 -3.88
CA SER A 58 11.65 3.29 -3.51
C SER A 58 11.66 1.76 -3.60
N THR A 59 12.36 1.18 -4.59
CA THR A 59 12.49 -0.27 -4.73
C THR A 59 13.17 -0.92 -3.53
N SER A 60 14.21 -0.30 -2.97
CA SER A 60 14.91 -0.80 -1.78
C SER A 60 14.02 -0.74 -0.53
N VAL A 61 13.20 0.32 -0.40
CA VAL A 61 12.23 0.44 0.71
C VAL A 61 11.15 -0.63 0.60
N ILE A 62 10.61 -0.85 -0.60
CA ILE A 62 9.60 -1.89 -0.87
C ILE A 62 10.15 -3.28 -0.56
N GLU A 63 11.36 -3.60 -1.01
CA GLU A 63 12.02 -4.88 -0.72
C GLU A 63 12.26 -5.07 0.79
N GLY A 64 12.71 -4.02 1.48
CA GLY A 64 12.88 -3.99 2.93
C GLY A 64 11.58 -4.28 3.68
N LEU A 65 10.50 -3.58 3.33
CA LEU A 65 9.16 -3.80 3.90
C LEU A 65 8.66 -5.22 3.62
N ARG A 66 8.85 -5.72 2.40
CA ARG A 66 8.44 -7.07 2.01
C ARG A 66 9.18 -8.14 2.81
N ASN A 67 10.47 -7.99 3.02
CA ASN A 67 11.26 -8.92 3.83
C ASN A 67 10.84 -8.85 5.31
N ALA A 68 10.67 -7.64 5.87
CA ALA A 68 10.18 -7.46 7.23
C ALA A 68 8.82 -8.14 7.43
N PHE A 69 7.87 -7.95 6.52
CA PHE A 69 6.57 -8.58 6.63
C PHE A 69 6.62 -10.10 6.49
N LYS A 70 7.43 -10.65 5.57
CA LYS A 70 7.64 -12.11 5.47
C LYS A 70 8.12 -12.70 6.79
N GLU A 71 9.07 -12.05 7.47
CA GLU A 71 9.53 -12.50 8.80
C GLU A 71 8.41 -12.44 9.84
N ARG A 72 7.62 -11.37 9.87
CA ARG A 72 6.49 -11.22 10.80
C ARG A 72 5.38 -12.25 10.55
N VAL A 73 5.15 -12.63 9.30
CA VAL A 73 4.23 -13.74 8.94
C VAL A 73 4.75 -15.06 9.50
N VAL A 74 6.04 -15.39 9.30
CA VAL A 74 6.65 -16.61 9.84
C VAL A 74 6.56 -16.67 11.37
N ARG A 75 6.73 -15.51 12.04
CA ARG A 75 6.60 -15.38 13.49
C ARG A 75 5.15 -15.33 13.99
N LYS A 76 4.16 -15.34 13.10
CA LYS A 76 2.71 -15.25 13.41
C LYS A 76 2.32 -13.97 14.15
N GLU A 77 2.99 -12.87 13.84
CA GLU A 77 2.77 -11.57 14.50
C GLU A 77 1.66 -10.74 13.83
N VAL A 78 1.31 -11.06 12.58
CA VAL A 78 0.36 -10.28 11.76
C VAL A 78 -0.72 -11.17 11.15
N ARG A 79 -1.94 -10.64 11.06
CA ARG A 79 -3.08 -11.24 10.34
C ARG A 79 -3.08 -10.84 8.86
N SER A 80 -2.74 -9.58 8.59
CA SER A 80 -2.60 -9.03 7.24
C SER A 80 -1.61 -7.88 7.22
N TYR A 81 -1.07 -7.58 6.04
CA TYR A 81 -0.24 -6.41 5.82
C TYR A 81 -0.49 -5.81 4.44
N ALA A 82 -0.06 -4.56 4.28
CA ALA A 82 -0.06 -3.85 3.02
C ALA A 82 1.26 -3.09 2.86
N ILE A 83 1.77 -3.01 1.63
CA ILE A 83 2.85 -2.11 1.23
C ILE A 83 2.28 -1.12 0.23
N THR A 84 2.32 0.15 0.57
CA THR A 84 1.76 1.25 -0.24
C THR A 84 2.89 2.07 -0.85
N TYR A 85 2.81 2.33 -2.14
CA TYR A 85 3.84 3.07 -2.89
C TYR A 85 3.22 3.80 -4.08
N ASP A 86 3.84 4.89 -4.50
CA ASP A 86 3.53 5.55 -5.77
C ASP A 86 4.19 4.82 -6.94
N ALA A 87 3.45 4.68 -8.04
CA ALA A 87 3.91 4.04 -9.26
C ALA A 87 3.19 4.57 -10.50
N LEU A 88 3.94 4.63 -11.60
CA LEU A 88 3.40 4.94 -12.92
C LEU A 88 2.84 3.66 -13.58
N VAL A 89 1.52 3.47 -13.53
CA VAL A 89 0.84 2.23 -13.94
C VAL A 89 0.09 2.42 -15.26
N ARG A 90 0.07 1.39 -16.11
CA ARG A 90 -0.76 1.35 -17.31
C ARG A 90 -2.01 0.50 -17.02
N PRO A 91 -3.21 1.09 -16.90
CA PRO A 91 -4.42 0.33 -16.55
C PRO A 91 -4.79 -0.69 -17.64
N GLU A 92 -4.67 -0.32 -18.91
CA GLU A 92 -4.92 -1.18 -20.06
C GLU A 92 -3.87 -0.98 -21.15
N PRO A 93 -3.57 -2.01 -21.99
CA PRO A 93 -2.48 -1.94 -22.97
C PRO A 93 -2.52 -0.74 -23.92
N HIS A 94 -3.72 -0.22 -24.19
CA HIS A 94 -3.96 0.89 -25.12
C HIS A 94 -4.08 2.26 -24.43
N LEU A 95 -4.03 2.32 -23.10
CA LEU A 95 -4.07 3.56 -22.34
C LEU A 95 -2.66 4.05 -21.99
N GLU A 96 -2.53 5.36 -21.78
CA GLU A 96 -1.31 5.95 -21.26
C GLU A 96 -1.08 5.51 -19.81
N LYS A 97 0.18 5.63 -19.36
CA LYS A 97 0.46 5.39 -17.94
C LYS A 97 -0.03 6.59 -17.12
N CYS A 98 -0.48 6.32 -15.90
CA CYS A 98 -0.90 7.35 -14.94
C CYS A 98 -0.29 7.10 -13.56
N ASP A 99 -0.12 8.19 -12.80
CA ASP A 99 0.32 8.13 -11.41
C ASP A 99 -0.75 7.43 -10.57
N THR A 100 -0.30 6.48 -9.76
CA THR A 100 -1.17 5.52 -9.11
C THR A 100 -0.60 5.13 -7.75
N VAL A 101 -1.37 5.38 -6.70
CA VAL A 101 -1.13 4.78 -5.40
C VAL A 101 -1.42 3.28 -5.52
N THR A 102 -0.38 2.47 -5.38
CA THR A 102 -0.47 1.01 -5.45
C THR A 102 -0.34 0.42 -4.06
N ILE A 103 -1.22 -0.54 -3.73
CA ILE A 103 -1.28 -1.21 -2.43
C ILE A 103 -1.12 -2.72 -2.65
N ASP A 104 0.04 -3.26 -2.27
CA ASP A 104 0.37 -4.70 -2.26
C ASP A 104 -0.11 -5.30 -0.93
N TYR A 105 -1.27 -5.97 -0.95
CA TYR A 105 -1.97 -6.50 0.21
C TYR A 105 -1.84 -8.03 0.32
N PHE A 106 -1.59 -8.51 1.53
CA PHE A 106 -1.56 -9.93 1.86
C PHE A 106 -2.32 -10.24 3.15
N ASP A 107 -3.11 -11.32 3.16
CA ASP A 107 -3.73 -11.88 4.37
C ASP A 107 -3.23 -13.30 4.66
N THR A 108 -2.76 -13.52 5.89
CA THR A 108 -2.12 -14.77 6.30
C THR A 108 -3.11 -15.92 6.52
N ARG A 109 -4.39 -15.61 6.75
CA ARG A 109 -5.42 -16.59 7.12
C ARG A 109 -5.99 -17.30 5.90
N ASN A 110 -6.12 -16.58 4.78
CA ASN A 110 -6.61 -17.14 3.51
C ASN A 110 -5.54 -17.17 2.40
N GLY A 111 -4.35 -16.62 2.65
CA GLY A 111 -3.27 -16.55 1.67
C GLY A 111 -3.56 -15.60 0.49
N GLN A 112 -4.56 -14.73 0.61
CA GLN A 112 -4.96 -13.84 -0.46
C GLN A 112 -3.90 -12.77 -0.67
N LEU A 113 -3.42 -12.67 -1.92
CA LEU A 113 -2.55 -11.63 -2.41
C LEU A 113 -3.32 -10.79 -3.45
N ALA A 114 -3.36 -9.48 -3.25
CA ALA A 114 -4.05 -8.57 -4.16
C ALA A 114 -3.29 -7.25 -4.28
N LEU A 115 -3.31 -6.71 -5.49
CA LEU A 115 -2.85 -5.35 -5.76
C LEU A 115 -4.07 -4.47 -5.95
N TYR A 116 -4.14 -3.38 -5.18
CA TYR A 116 -5.14 -2.34 -5.36
C TYR A 116 -4.49 -1.11 -5.94
N TYR A 117 -5.16 -0.49 -6.90
CA TYR A 117 -4.67 0.64 -7.66
C TYR A 117 -5.64 1.80 -7.52
N TYR A 118 -5.10 2.92 -7.05
CA TYR A 118 -5.82 4.17 -6.85
C TYR A 118 -5.16 5.23 -7.75
N PRO A 119 -5.61 5.37 -9.01
CA PRO A 119 -5.07 6.37 -9.91
C PRO A 119 -5.37 7.76 -9.33
N TYR A 120 -4.45 8.70 -9.48
CA TYR A 120 -4.68 10.05 -8.99
C TYR A 120 -4.16 11.12 -9.94
N LYS A 121 -4.64 12.34 -9.72
CA LYS A 121 -4.08 13.58 -10.24
C LYS A 121 -3.96 14.57 -9.10
N LEU A 122 -3.01 15.48 -9.22
CA LEU A 122 -2.91 16.64 -8.34
C LEU A 122 -3.56 17.83 -9.05
N ASP A 123 -4.38 18.58 -8.34
CA ASP A 123 -4.85 19.87 -8.84
C ASP A 123 -3.80 20.98 -8.67
N GLU A 124 -4.15 22.22 -9.01
CA GLU A 124 -3.25 23.38 -8.92
C GLU A 124 -2.79 23.68 -7.48
N ASP A 125 -3.54 23.21 -6.48
CA ASP A 125 -3.29 23.40 -5.04
C ASP A 125 -2.67 22.15 -4.38
N PHE A 126 -2.22 21.17 -5.18
CA PHE A 126 -1.71 19.87 -4.72
C PHE A 126 -2.73 19.01 -3.94
N ASN A 127 -4.02 19.25 -4.11
CA ASN A 127 -5.03 18.33 -3.60
C ASN A 127 -5.08 17.09 -4.48
N VAL A 128 -5.21 15.93 -3.85
CA VAL A 128 -5.28 14.65 -4.55
C VAL A 128 -6.70 14.41 -5.04
N VAL A 129 -6.85 14.17 -6.33
CA VAL A 129 -8.11 13.75 -6.95
C VAL A 129 -7.95 12.32 -7.42
N PHE A 130 -8.53 11.38 -6.66
CA PHE A 130 -8.53 9.98 -7.05
C PHE A 130 -9.50 9.71 -8.21
N GLY A 131 -9.06 8.89 -9.16
CA GLY A 131 -9.90 8.31 -10.19
C GLY A 131 -10.59 7.02 -9.73
N GLU A 132 -11.16 6.29 -10.68
CA GLU A 132 -11.82 5.00 -10.41
C GLU A 132 -10.78 3.94 -10.00
N PRO A 133 -10.88 3.34 -8.80
CA PRO A 133 -9.93 2.35 -8.35
C PRO A 133 -10.19 0.99 -9.00
N TRP A 134 -9.14 0.20 -9.18
CA TRP A 134 -9.26 -1.19 -9.62
C TRP A 134 -8.34 -2.11 -8.80
N ALA A 135 -8.60 -3.41 -8.88
CA ALA A 135 -7.81 -4.42 -8.20
C ALA A 135 -7.40 -5.54 -9.15
N ALA A 136 -6.19 -6.07 -8.96
CA ALA A 136 -5.72 -7.28 -9.60
C ALA A 136 -5.43 -8.33 -8.53
N LEU A 137 -6.02 -9.52 -8.67
CA LEU A 137 -5.61 -10.66 -7.86
C LEU A 137 -4.26 -11.14 -8.36
N ALA A 138 -3.29 -11.24 -7.45
CA ALA A 138 -2.01 -11.87 -7.78
C ALA A 138 -2.19 -13.39 -7.63
N THR A 139 -1.95 -14.11 -8.72
CA THR A 139 -1.98 -15.57 -8.78
C THR A 139 -0.71 -16.20 -8.23
#